data_AF-A0A2D9CA37-F1
#
_entry.id   AF-A0A2D9CA37-F1
#
_cell.length_a   1.000
_cell.length_b   1.000
_cell.length_c   1.000
_cell.angle_alpha   90.00
_cell.angle_beta   90.00
_cell.angle_gamma   90.00
#
_symmetry.space_group_name_H-M   'P 1'
#
loop_
_entity.id
_entity.type
_entity.pdbx_description
1 polymer ?
#
loop_
_entity_poly.entity_id
_entity_poly.type
_entity_poly.pdbx_seq_one_letter_code
_entity_poly.pdbx_strand_id
1 'polypeptide(L)'
;MNQYLLKIAKLQRTLLWLIFALLMSTVGFVWIAAFGQGMLPNPDIAALIMLLVLAAIQLWAIIQTFRLTIAMKANIAYPIIMLLGGFIIPLLGLVMLLIISDKANKELKQAGLKVGFMGVPKSEWPNLMPGHCPECAYDRSGIDPMSPCPECGHTPTPDPNTGVVDLNDLSAREPQYE
;
A
#
# COMPACT_ATOMS: atom_id res chain seq x y z
N MET A 1 -15.28 -6.74 -4.75
CA MET A 1 -13.90 -6.45 -5.21
C MET A 1 -13.40 -5.05 -4.85
N ASN A 2 -14.24 -4.01 -4.87
CA ASN A 2 -13.83 -2.60 -4.73
C ASN A 2 -13.24 -2.18 -3.37
N GLN A 3 -13.78 -2.65 -2.23
CA GLN A 3 -13.23 -2.29 -0.91
C GLN A 3 -11.80 -2.79 -0.68
N TYR A 4 -11.42 -3.86 -1.37
CA TYR A 4 -10.08 -4.44 -1.29
C TYR A 4 -9.03 -3.55 -1.96
N LEU A 5 -9.30 -3.09 -3.19
CA LEU A 5 -8.42 -2.19 -3.92
C LEU A 5 -8.24 -0.85 -3.19
N LEU A 6 -9.29 -0.33 -2.56
CA LEU A 6 -9.21 0.88 -1.74
C LEU A 6 -8.28 0.68 -0.53
N LYS A 7 -8.32 -0.50 0.13
CA LYS A 7 -7.41 -0.83 1.23
C LYS A 7 -5.96 -0.89 0.74
N ILE A 8 -5.71 -1.51 -0.42
CA ILE A 8 -4.38 -1.56 -1.04
C ILE A 8 -3.87 -0.14 -1.34
N ALA A 9 -4.67 0.69 -2.00
CA ALA A 9 -4.27 2.06 -2.37
C ALA A 9 -3.88 2.90 -1.13
N LYS A 10 -4.63 2.78 -0.02
CA LYS A 10 -4.32 3.46 1.25
C LYS A 10 -3.02 2.95 1.88
N LEU A 11 -2.83 1.63 1.92
CA LEU A 11 -1.63 1.00 2.47
C LEU A 11 -0.40 1.37 1.64
N GLN A 12 -0.50 1.33 0.31
CA GLN A 12 0.58 1.66 -0.60
C GLN A 12 1.06 3.12 -0.41
N ARG A 13 0.12 4.08 -0.34
CA ARG A 13 0.47 5.47 -0.10
C ARG A 13 1.20 5.66 1.25
N THR A 14 0.74 4.96 2.28
CA THR A 14 1.38 4.97 3.60
C THR A 14 2.79 4.39 3.55
N LEU A 15 2.97 3.29 2.83
CA LEU A 15 4.26 2.62 2.61
C LEU A 15 5.24 3.54 1.87
N LEU A 16 4.78 4.30 0.88
CA LEU A 16 5.61 5.24 0.13
C LEU A 16 6.10 6.41 1.00
N TRP A 17 5.24 6.95 1.86
CA TRP A 17 5.64 7.93 2.87
C TRP A 17 6.68 7.38 3.84
N LEU A 18 6.56 6.09 4.21
CA LEU A 18 7.55 5.44 5.07
C LEU A 18 8.89 5.24 4.38
N ILE A 19 8.91 4.85 3.10
CA ILE A 19 10.15 4.78 2.31
C ILE A 19 10.83 6.16 2.28
N PHE A 20 10.07 7.22 2.02
CA PHE A 20 10.60 8.58 2.01
C PHE A 20 11.13 9.00 3.39
N ALA A 21 10.37 8.74 4.45
CA ALA A 21 10.80 9.03 5.83
C ALA A 21 12.06 8.26 6.22
N LEU A 22 12.18 6.99 5.80
CA LEU A 22 13.37 6.17 6.04
C LEU A 22 14.59 6.75 5.30
N LEU A 23 14.44 7.13 4.02
CA LEU A 23 15.51 7.78 3.24
C LEU A 23 15.96 9.10 3.87
N MET A 24 15.03 9.97 4.26
CA MET A 24 15.37 11.24 4.90
C MET A 24 16.05 11.01 6.26
N SER A 25 15.61 10.00 7.01
CA SER A 25 16.21 9.67 8.30
C SER A 25 17.62 9.10 8.17
N THR A 26 17.89 8.27 7.16
CA THR A 26 19.24 7.75 6.90
C THR A 26 20.20 8.86 6.45
N VAL A 27 19.75 9.76 5.58
CA VAL A 27 20.53 10.95 5.20
C VAL A 27 20.83 11.84 6.41
N GLY A 28 19.83 12.09 7.26
CA GLY A 28 20.00 12.86 8.49
C GLY A 28 20.99 12.20 9.46
N PHE A 29 20.92 10.89 9.63
CA PHE A 29 21.85 10.13 10.46
C PHE A 29 23.29 10.22 9.94
N VAL A 30 23.51 10.01 8.63
CA VAL A 30 24.84 10.14 8.01
C VAL A 30 25.37 11.57 8.17
N TRP A 31 24.51 12.57 8.02
CA TRP A 31 24.89 13.97 8.20
C TRP A 31 25.33 14.28 9.65
N ILE A 32 24.58 13.82 10.66
CA ILE A 32 24.95 13.96 12.08
C ILE A 32 26.26 13.22 12.36
N ALA A 33 26.44 12.01 11.83
CA ALA A 33 27.65 11.23 12.04
C ALA A 33 28.89 11.90 11.41
N ALA A 34 28.75 12.49 10.22
CA ALA A 34 29.84 13.11 9.49
C ALA A 34 30.20 14.52 9.99
N PHE A 35 29.19 15.32 10.38
CA PHE A 35 29.36 16.76 10.66
C PHE A 35 28.99 17.15 12.09
N GLY A 36 28.30 16.28 12.83
CA GLY A 36 27.73 16.60 14.14
C GLY A 36 28.77 16.83 15.23
N GLN A 37 29.98 16.24 15.11
CA GLN A 37 31.03 16.35 16.14
C GLN A 37 31.52 17.78 16.38
N GLY A 38 31.41 18.67 15.39
CA GLY A 38 31.83 20.07 15.52
C GLY A 38 30.69 21.06 15.80
N MET A 39 29.43 20.68 15.54
CA MET A 39 28.29 21.60 15.61
C MET A 39 27.38 21.36 16.82
N LEU A 40 27.33 20.13 17.34
CA LEU A 40 26.41 19.77 18.42
C LEU A 40 27.16 19.65 19.74
N PRO A 41 26.59 20.16 20.86
CA PRO A 41 27.23 20.06 22.16
C PRO A 41 27.36 18.61 22.67
N ASN A 42 26.48 17.71 22.21
CA ASN A 42 26.48 16.28 22.57
C ASN A 42 26.08 15.41 21.35
N PRO A 43 26.99 15.15 20.40
CA PRO A 43 26.69 14.41 19.18
C PRO A 43 26.26 12.96 19.45
N ASP A 44 26.76 12.34 20.52
CA ASP A 44 26.45 10.95 20.86
C ASP A 44 24.99 10.76 21.27
N ILE A 45 24.44 11.70 22.05
CA ILE A 45 23.03 11.68 22.46
C ILE A 45 22.14 11.89 21.24
N ALA A 46 22.50 12.82 20.35
CA ALA A 46 21.76 13.06 19.12
C ALA A 46 21.75 11.83 18.20
N ALA A 47 22.89 11.15 18.06
CA ALA A 47 23.00 9.91 17.29
C ALA A 47 22.14 8.79 17.90
N LEU A 48 22.14 8.64 19.22
CA LEU A 48 21.33 7.63 19.92
C LEU A 48 19.82 7.88 19.74
N ILE A 49 19.37 9.14 19.87
CA ILE A 49 17.97 9.51 19.61
C ILE A 49 17.60 9.20 18.17
N MET A 50 18.46 9.57 17.20
CA MET A 50 18.20 9.32 15.79
C MET A 50 18.13 7.83 15.47
N LEU A 51 18.96 7.01 16.11
CA LEU A 51 18.94 5.56 15.99
C LEU A 51 17.64 4.95 16.53
N LEU A 52 17.11 5.47 17.65
CA LEU A 52 15.80 5.05 18.17
C LEU A 52 14.65 5.43 17.22
N VAL A 53 14.71 6.64 16.63
CA VAL A 53 13.72 7.08 15.63
C VAL A 53 13.76 6.18 14.38
N LEU A 54 14.96 5.88 13.88
CA LEU A 54 15.15 4.95 12.75
C LEU A 54 14.58 3.55 13.06
N ALA A 55 14.86 3.02 14.24
CA ALA A 55 14.32 1.72 14.66
C ALA A 55 12.79 1.73 14.73
N ALA A 56 12.18 2.81 15.25
CA ALA A 56 10.73 2.95 15.30
C ALA A 56 10.09 3.03 13.90
N ILE A 57 10.66 3.81 12.99
CA ILE A 57 10.21 3.91 11.59
C ILE A 57 10.34 2.54 10.90
N GLN A 58 11.44 1.83 11.12
CA GLN A 58 11.68 0.51 10.54
C GLN A 58 10.64 -0.52 11.01
N LEU A 59 10.36 -0.60 12.32
CA LEU A 59 9.34 -1.48 12.87
C LEU A 59 7.95 -1.15 12.29
N TRP A 60 7.63 0.13 12.18
CA TRP A 60 6.37 0.56 11.58
C TRP A 60 6.27 0.17 10.10
N ALA A 61 7.36 0.31 9.32
CA ALA A 61 7.42 -0.12 7.93
C ALA A 61 7.22 -1.64 7.77
N ILE A 62 7.79 -2.45 8.67
CA ILE A 62 7.59 -3.90 8.70
C ILE A 62 6.11 -4.21 8.93
N ILE A 63 5.46 -3.59 9.91
CA ILE A 63 4.03 -3.80 10.20
C ILE A 63 3.17 -3.46 8.98
N GLN A 64 3.41 -2.33 8.32
CA GLN A 64 2.65 -1.93 7.13
C GLN A 64 2.88 -2.89 5.96
N THR A 65 4.11 -3.37 5.77
CA THR A 65 4.44 -4.35 4.73
C THR A 65 3.72 -5.68 5.00
N PHE A 66 3.65 -6.11 6.26
CA PHE A 66 2.93 -7.31 6.66
C PHE A 66 1.43 -7.18 6.37
N ARG A 67 0.83 -6.04 6.73
CA ARG A 67 -0.58 -5.74 6.42
C ARG A 67 -0.84 -5.72 4.92
N LEU A 68 0.07 -5.15 4.14
CA LEU A 68 -0.02 -5.13 2.68
C LEU A 68 0.12 -6.53 2.07
N THR A 69 1.04 -7.35 2.59
CA THR A 69 1.27 -8.72 2.11
C THR A 69 0.03 -9.60 2.37
N ILE A 70 -0.54 -9.51 3.58
CA ILE A 70 -1.80 -10.20 3.92
C ILE A 70 -2.93 -9.70 3.02
N ALA A 71 -3.03 -8.39 2.81
CA ALA A 71 -4.03 -7.84 1.91
C ALA A 71 -3.86 -8.44 0.52
N MET A 72 -2.66 -8.42 -0.06
CA MET A 72 -2.40 -8.92 -1.41
C MET A 72 -2.54 -10.44 -1.58
N LYS A 73 -2.84 -11.20 -0.52
CA LYS A 73 -2.76 -12.67 -0.49
C LYS A 73 -1.44 -13.19 -1.05
N ALA A 74 -0.38 -12.41 -0.86
CA ALA A 74 0.96 -12.75 -1.35
C ALA A 74 1.65 -13.72 -0.39
N ASN A 75 2.67 -14.41 -0.88
CA ASN A 75 3.44 -15.36 -0.08
C ASN A 75 4.06 -14.68 1.16
N ILE A 76 3.86 -15.26 2.34
CA ILE A 76 4.39 -14.77 3.63
C ILE A 76 5.93 -14.76 3.67
N ALA A 77 6.61 -15.45 2.74
CA ALA A 77 8.06 -15.42 2.64
C ALA A 77 8.64 -14.00 2.50
N TYR A 78 7.98 -13.07 1.80
CA TYR A 78 8.49 -11.71 1.55
C TYR A 78 8.74 -10.91 2.83
N PRO A 79 7.76 -10.74 3.76
CA PRO A 79 8.01 -10.01 5.00
C PRO A 79 9.04 -10.69 5.90
N ILE A 80 9.17 -12.02 5.87
CA ILE A 80 10.19 -12.75 6.64
C ILE A 80 11.59 -12.42 6.11
N ILE A 81 11.78 -12.44 4.79
CA ILE A 81 13.05 -12.05 4.16
C ILE A 81 13.35 -10.58 4.45
N MET A 82 12.34 -9.70 4.45
CA MET A 82 12.50 -8.30 4.81
C MET A 82 12.92 -8.11 6.27
N LEU A 83 12.37 -8.91 7.19
CA LEU A 83 12.74 -8.88 8.60
C LEU A 83 14.19 -9.35 8.81
N LEU A 84 14.60 -10.44 8.17
CA LEU A 84 15.96 -10.97 8.28
C LEU A 84 17.00 -10.10 7.56
N GLY A 85 16.70 -9.66 6.34
CA GLY A 85 17.64 -8.90 5.51
C GLY A 85 17.68 -7.40 5.83
N GLY A 86 16.55 -6.82 6.25
CA GLY A 86 16.42 -5.38 6.50
C GLY A 86 17.18 -4.89 7.72
N PHE A 87 17.42 -5.76 8.71
CA PHE A 87 18.26 -5.43 9.88
C PHE A 87 19.75 -5.36 9.53
N ILE A 88 20.21 -6.19 8.59
CA ILE A 88 21.63 -6.28 8.22
C ILE A 88 21.97 -5.23 7.16
N ILE A 89 21.06 -5.00 6.20
CA ILE A 89 21.29 -4.11 5.06
C ILE A 89 20.05 -3.22 4.87
N PRO A 90 20.08 -1.95 5.34
CA PRO A 90 18.96 -1.02 5.20
C PRO A 90 18.49 -0.85 3.75
N LEU A 91 19.44 -0.86 2.81
CA LEU A 91 19.15 -0.77 1.37
C LEU A 91 18.39 -1.98 0.85
N LEU A 92 18.64 -3.18 1.37
CA LEU A 92 17.98 -4.39 0.89
C LEU A 92 16.49 -4.41 1.28
N GLY A 93 16.19 -3.93 2.50
CA GLY A 93 14.82 -3.71 2.94
C GLY A 93 14.08 -2.71 2.03
N LEU A 94 14.77 -1.65 1.59
CA LEU A 94 14.20 -0.64 0.69
C LEU A 94 13.92 -1.20 -0.72
N VAL A 95 14.83 -2.01 -1.26
CA VAL A 95 14.62 -2.67 -2.57
C VAL A 95 13.40 -3.60 -2.52
N MET A 96 13.26 -4.40 -1.46
CA MET A 96 12.08 -5.28 -1.30
C MET A 96 10.78 -4.48 -1.17
N LEU A 97 10.78 -3.40 -0.39
CA LEU A 97 9.66 -2.46 -0.29
C LEU A 97 9.25 -1.91 -1.66
N LEU A 98 10.23 -1.54 -2.49
CA LEU A 98 9.98 -1.07 -3.85
C LEU A 98 9.38 -2.16 -4.74
N ILE A 99 9.88 -3.40 -4.69
CA ILE A 99 9.33 -4.52 -5.48
C ILE A 99 7.86 -4.78 -5.12
N ILE A 100 7.52 -4.75 -3.83
CA ILE A 100 6.13 -4.94 -3.37
C ILE A 100 5.26 -3.77 -3.83
N SER A 101 5.77 -2.53 -3.77
CA SER A 101 5.08 -1.34 -4.25
C SER A 101 4.80 -1.42 -5.77
N ASP A 102 5.78 -1.87 -6.55
CA ASP A 102 5.61 -2.07 -7.99
C ASP A 102 4.57 -3.13 -8.33
N LYS A 103 4.55 -4.22 -7.55
CA LYS A 103 3.53 -5.25 -7.71
C LYS A 103 2.13 -4.70 -7.38
N ALA A 104 1.98 -3.95 -6.29
CA ALA A 104 0.72 -3.30 -5.95
C ALA A 104 0.26 -2.31 -7.03
N ASN A 105 1.20 -1.54 -7.61
CA ASN A 105 0.91 -0.66 -8.75
C ASN A 105 0.42 -1.42 -9.98
N LYS A 106 1.01 -2.57 -10.29
CA LYS A 106 0.57 -3.40 -11.43
C LYS A 106 -0.85 -3.89 -11.24
N GLU A 107 -1.21 -4.36 -10.04
CA GLU A 107 -2.59 -4.78 -9.70
C GLU A 107 -3.58 -3.62 -9.86
N LEU A 108 -3.24 -2.43 -9.34
CA LEU A 108 -4.09 -1.24 -9.46
C LEU A 108 -4.23 -0.78 -10.92
N LYS A 109 -3.16 -0.87 -11.71
CA LYS A 109 -3.18 -0.54 -13.14
C LYS A 109 -4.01 -1.54 -13.95
N GLN A 110 -3.96 -2.82 -13.60
CA GLN A 110 -4.82 -3.86 -14.20
C GLN A 110 -6.29 -3.63 -13.87
N ALA A 111 -6.60 -3.00 -12.73
CA ALA A 111 -7.95 -2.56 -12.38
C ALA A 111 -8.39 -1.26 -13.09
N GLY A 112 -7.60 -0.74 -14.05
CA GLY A 112 -7.94 0.46 -14.83
C GLY A 112 -7.65 1.79 -14.16
N LEU A 113 -6.96 1.80 -13.00
CA LEU A 113 -6.63 3.02 -12.27
C LEU A 113 -5.34 3.65 -12.81
N LYS A 114 -5.29 4.98 -12.85
CA LYS A 114 -4.08 5.72 -13.18
C LYS A 114 -3.20 5.81 -11.94
N VAL A 115 -2.26 4.87 -11.85
CA VAL A 115 -1.22 4.89 -10.83
C VAL A 115 -0.09 5.85 -11.20
N GLY A 116 0.23 6.79 -10.30
CA GLY A 116 1.42 7.64 -10.39
C GLY A 116 2.55 7.14 -9.47
N PHE A 117 3.66 7.87 -9.44
CA PHE A 117 4.80 7.55 -8.56
C PHE A 117 4.40 7.52 -7.07
N MET A 118 3.47 8.39 -6.65
CA MET A 118 2.94 8.42 -5.27
C MET A 118 1.67 7.56 -5.06
N GLY A 119 1.43 6.58 -5.95
CA GLY A 119 0.23 5.76 -5.94
C GLY A 119 -0.97 6.42 -6.62
N VAL A 120 -2.18 5.98 -6.27
CA VAL A 120 -3.44 6.45 -6.87
C VAL A 120 -3.83 7.82 -6.31
N PRO A 121 -4.06 8.84 -7.16
CA PRO A 121 -4.51 10.16 -6.70
C PRO A 121 -5.89 10.07 -6.04
N LYS A 122 -6.17 10.94 -5.06
CA LYS A 122 -7.46 10.95 -4.34
C LYS A 122 -8.65 11.18 -5.27
N SER A 123 -8.44 11.86 -6.40
CA SER A 123 -9.45 12.09 -7.43
C SER A 123 -9.97 10.81 -8.07
N GLU A 124 -9.20 9.72 -8.05
CA GLU A 124 -9.61 8.42 -8.61
C GLU A 124 -10.18 7.47 -7.55
N TRP A 125 -10.27 7.89 -6.29
CA TRP A 125 -10.89 7.08 -5.25
C TRP A 125 -12.40 6.85 -5.43
N PRO A 126 -13.18 7.78 -6.02
CA PRO A 126 -14.59 7.50 -6.31
C PRO A 126 -14.77 6.30 -7.25
N ASN A 127 -13.86 6.09 -8.22
CA ASN A 127 -13.86 4.91 -9.11
C ASN A 127 -13.66 3.59 -8.35
N LEU A 128 -13.07 3.65 -7.16
CA LEU A 128 -12.81 2.51 -6.29
C LEU A 128 -13.94 2.25 -5.30
N MET A 129 -14.96 3.11 -5.20
CA MET A 129 -16.06 2.93 -4.25
C MET A 129 -17.14 2.03 -4.85
N PRO A 130 -17.67 1.04 -4.10
CA PRO A 130 -18.86 0.33 -4.53
C PRO A 130 -20.02 1.31 -4.69
N GLY A 131 -20.82 1.13 -5.74
CA GLY A 131 -21.94 2.02 -6.05
C GLY A 131 -21.59 3.22 -6.92
N HIS A 132 -20.36 3.37 -7.41
CA HIS A 132 -20.01 4.40 -8.41
C HIS A 132 -19.93 3.78 -9.82
N CYS A 133 -20.21 4.59 -10.85
CA CYS A 133 -20.09 4.16 -12.25
C CYS A 133 -18.61 3.92 -12.62
N PRO A 134 -18.25 2.78 -13.25
CA PRO A 134 -16.85 2.44 -13.53
C PRO A 134 -16.19 3.33 -14.59
N GLU A 135 -16.96 3.97 -15.47
CA GLU A 135 -16.42 4.85 -16.50
C GLU A 135 -16.26 6.31 -16.04
N CYS A 136 -17.31 6.88 -15.47
CA CYS A 136 -17.36 8.32 -15.19
C CYS A 136 -17.29 8.69 -13.71
N ALA A 137 -17.18 7.70 -12.81
CA ALA A 137 -17.15 7.91 -11.36
C ALA A 137 -18.45 8.46 -10.74
N TYR A 138 -19.56 8.54 -11.47
CA TYR A 138 -20.81 9.08 -10.94
C TYR A 138 -21.35 8.19 -9.80
N ASP A 139 -21.79 8.79 -8.70
CA ASP A 139 -22.39 8.06 -7.57
C ASP A 139 -23.78 7.52 -7.97
N ARG A 140 -23.93 6.21 -7.92
CA ARG A 140 -25.17 5.49 -8.24
C ARG A 140 -25.90 4.97 -7.00
N SER A 141 -25.57 5.50 -5.83
CA SER A 141 -26.33 5.27 -4.61
C SER A 141 -27.81 5.64 -4.83
N GLY A 142 -28.72 4.68 -4.68
CA GLY A 142 -30.16 4.88 -4.87
C GLY A 142 -30.66 4.78 -6.32
N ILE A 143 -29.78 4.49 -7.28
CA ILE A 143 -30.14 4.23 -8.68
C ILE A 143 -30.20 2.71 -8.89
N ASP A 144 -31.15 2.23 -9.70
CA ASP A 144 -31.26 0.80 -10.04
C ASP A 144 -29.92 0.30 -10.62
N PRO A 145 -29.33 -0.80 -10.08
CA PRO A 145 -28.08 -1.36 -10.57
C PRO A 145 -28.05 -1.60 -12.09
N MET A 146 -29.18 -1.97 -12.70
CA MET A 146 -29.28 -2.30 -14.12
C MET A 146 -29.60 -1.08 -15.01
N SER A 147 -29.93 0.08 -14.41
CA SER A 147 -30.20 1.29 -15.19
C SER A 147 -28.92 1.92 -15.78
N PRO A 148 -29.00 2.58 -16.96
CA PRO A 148 -27.87 3.31 -17.52
C PRO A 148 -27.44 4.45 -16.58
N CYS A 149 -26.13 4.69 -16.50
CA CYS A 149 -25.60 5.82 -15.75
C CYS A 149 -26.14 7.14 -16.33
N PRO A 150 -26.67 8.08 -15.51
CA PRO A 150 -27.27 9.31 -16.01
C PRO A 150 -26.26 10.29 -16.63
N GLU A 151 -24.98 10.21 -16.26
CA GLU A 151 -23.94 11.10 -16.79
C GLU A 151 -23.32 10.59 -18.10
N CYS A 152 -22.94 9.31 -18.17
CA CYS A 152 -22.21 8.77 -19.32
C CYS A 152 -23.02 7.79 -20.18
N GLY A 153 -24.23 7.41 -19.75
CA GLY A 153 -25.06 6.42 -20.45
C GLY A 153 -24.56 4.97 -20.32
N HIS A 154 -23.41 4.73 -19.71
CA HIS A 154 -22.86 3.39 -19.51
C HIS A 154 -23.80 2.55 -18.64
N THR A 155 -24.33 1.47 -19.21
CA THR A 155 -25.00 0.41 -18.45
C THR A 155 -23.92 -0.50 -17.89
N PRO A 156 -23.82 -0.67 -16.56
CA PRO A 156 -22.87 -1.63 -16.03
C PRO A 156 -23.32 -2.99 -16.54
N THR A 157 -22.49 -3.65 -17.34
CA THR A 157 -22.69 -5.09 -17.55
C THR A 157 -22.57 -5.73 -16.17
N PRO A 158 -23.59 -6.44 -15.67
CA PRO A 158 -23.44 -7.21 -14.44
C PRO A 158 -22.22 -8.08 -14.63
N ASP A 159 -21.15 -7.81 -13.87
CA ASP A 159 -19.91 -8.56 -14.01
C ASP A 159 -20.28 -10.01 -13.68
N PRO A 160 -20.15 -10.96 -14.62
CA PRO A 160 -20.53 -12.35 -14.40
C PRO A 160 -19.75 -12.98 -13.23
N ASN A 161 -18.63 -12.37 -12.80
CA ASN A 161 -17.87 -12.74 -11.61
C ASN A 161 -18.25 -11.98 -10.33
N THR A 162 -19.11 -10.95 -10.42
CA THR A 162 -19.80 -10.33 -9.28
C THR A 162 -21.13 -10.98 -8.97
N GLY A 163 -21.36 -12.20 -9.50
CA GLY A 163 -22.40 -13.10 -9.00
C GLY A 163 -22.47 -12.91 -7.50
N VAL A 164 -23.63 -12.45 -7.03
CA VAL A 164 -23.93 -12.10 -5.64
C VAL A 164 -23.09 -13.02 -4.78
N VAL A 165 -22.01 -12.48 -4.19
CA VAL A 165 -21.12 -13.30 -3.37
C VAL A 165 -22.00 -13.67 -2.20
N ASP A 166 -22.61 -14.84 -2.29
CA ASP A 166 -23.32 -15.45 -1.20
C ASP A 166 -22.26 -15.54 -0.10
N LEU A 167 -22.46 -14.78 0.97
CA LEU A 167 -21.51 -14.75 2.08
C LEU A 167 -21.32 -16.15 2.68
N ASN A 168 -22.20 -17.10 2.35
CA ASN A 168 -22.08 -18.53 2.65
C ASN A 168 -21.03 -19.29 1.80
N ASP A 169 -20.59 -18.79 0.65
CA ASP A 169 -19.60 -19.46 -0.22
C ASP A 169 -18.14 -19.08 0.14
N LEU A 170 -17.96 -18.02 0.93
CA LEU A 170 -16.66 -17.62 1.49
C LEU A 170 -16.25 -18.44 2.72
N SER A 171 -17.20 -19.10 3.40
CA SER A 171 -16.89 -20.02 4.50
C SER A 171 -16.50 -21.43 4.03
N ALA A 172 -16.77 -21.77 2.76
CA ALA A 172 -16.45 -23.09 2.18
C ALA A 172 -15.06 -23.16 1.51
N ARG A 173 -14.38 -22.03 1.32
CA ARG A 173 -13.01 -22.00 0.77
C ARG A 173 -11.97 -21.91 1.89
N GLU A 174 -11.85 -22.99 2.67
CA GLU A 174 -10.58 -23.27 3.35
C GLU A 174 -9.55 -23.70 2.29
N PRO A 175 -8.40 -23.03 2.18
CA PRO A 175 -7.34 -23.48 1.30
C PRO A 175 -6.75 -24.80 1.82
N GLN A 176 -6.92 -25.88 1.06
CA GLN A 176 -6.09 -27.07 1.21
C GLN A 176 -4.66 -26.70 0.83
N TYR A 177 -3.77 -26.71 1.81
CA TYR A 177 -2.34 -26.60 1.61
C TYR A 177 -1.75 -28.01 1.56
N GLU A 178 -1.26 -28.41 0.39
CA GLU A 178 -0.22 -29.45 0.26
C GLU A 178 1.17 -28.79 0.23
#